data_AF-A0AA42SF73-F1
#
_entry.id   AF-A0AA42SF73-F1
#
_cell.length_a   1.000
_cell.length_b   1.000
_cell.length_c   1.000
_cell.angle_alpha   90.00
_cell.angle_beta   90.00
_cell.angle_gamma   90.00
#
_symmetry.space_group_name_H-M   'P 1'
#
loop_
_entity.id
_entity.type
_entity.pdbx_description
1 polymer ?
#
loop_
_entity_poly.entity_id
_entity_poly.type
_entity_poly.pdbx_seq_one_letter_code
_entity_poly.pdbx_strand_id
1 'polypeptide(L)'
;MDLETRQLQQLLAEAQQLPEVLLLKPVTTSTNDDVREIAQKGIQSVLVCSTRQTQGRGQRQRQWVSPEGNIYLSTLLQTKTPIDGRLALEIALNILQMPSLQGLALQVKWPNDLYSAQGKWGGILVEPLSSHQAIIGVGININQIEDTQLDQATSSLEQLGLAQAERIRLMAELYLAIQQAGLWFTHNSANLASRFNHYAAFMQQQVEFEHMKGLSQGIFLGIQDDGAVQIQTANGVESFYQGRLRPMIPV
;
A
#
# COMPACT_ATOMS: atom_id res chain seq x y z
N MET A 1 22.63 -17.59 -7.38
CA MET A 1 22.04 -16.32 -6.92
C MET A 1 22.44 -15.25 -7.91
N ASP A 2 21.45 -14.68 -8.60
CA ASP A 2 21.65 -13.63 -9.60
C ASP A 2 22.10 -12.30 -8.98
N LEU A 3 22.47 -11.34 -9.84
CA LEU A 3 23.00 -10.04 -9.46
C LEU A 3 21.98 -9.19 -8.69
N GLU A 4 20.72 -9.18 -9.13
CA GLU A 4 19.63 -8.42 -8.50
C GLU A 4 19.39 -8.88 -7.06
N THR A 5 19.38 -10.19 -6.82
CA THR A 5 19.21 -10.76 -5.48
C THR A 5 20.36 -10.35 -4.56
N ARG A 6 21.61 -10.40 -5.04
CA ARG A 6 22.77 -9.98 -4.25
C ARG A 6 22.73 -8.49 -3.90
N GLN A 7 22.35 -7.65 -4.86
CA GLN A 7 22.23 -6.21 -4.64
C GLN A 7 21.14 -5.90 -3.59
N LEU A 8 19.98 -6.55 -3.69
CA LEU A 8 18.92 -6.37 -2.70
C LEU A 8 19.34 -6.84 -1.30
N GLN A 9 19.99 -8.01 -1.21
CA GLN A 9 20.54 -8.52 0.05
C GLN A 9 21.56 -7.56 0.65
N GLN A 10 22.44 -6.99 -0.18
CA GLN A 10 23.44 -6.02 0.28
C GLN A 10 22.77 -4.77 0.88
N LEU A 11 21.84 -4.15 0.16
CA LEU A 11 21.12 -2.96 0.64
C LEU A 11 20.40 -3.22 1.98
N LEU A 12 19.74 -4.37 2.11
CA LEU A 12 19.02 -4.74 3.34
C LEU A 12 19.97 -5.12 4.48
N ALA A 13 21.13 -5.72 4.18
CA ALA A 13 22.16 -6.02 5.18
C ALA A 13 22.82 -4.74 5.72
N GLU A 14 23.13 -3.78 4.85
CA GLU A 14 23.64 -2.45 5.23
C GLU A 14 22.65 -1.71 6.14
N ALA A 15 21.34 -1.85 5.88
CA ALA A 15 20.29 -1.32 6.73
C ALA A 15 20.02 -2.14 8.01
N GLN A 16 20.72 -3.26 8.23
CA GLN A 16 20.51 -4.20 9.34
C GLN A 16 19.09 -4.76 9.43
N GLN A 17 18.47 -4.98 8.27
CA GLN A 17 17.09 -5.45 8.12
C GLN A 17 17.00 -6.61 7.12
N LEU A 18 18.05 -7.42 7.01
CA LEU A 18 18.02 -8.59 6.12
C LEU A 18 17.04 -9.65 6.68
N PRO A 19 16.01 -10.08 5.92
CA PRO A 19 15.10 -11.12 6.37
C PRO A 19 15.75 -12.51 6.34
N GLU A 20 15.19 -13.46 7.10
CA GLU A 20 15.67 -14.86 7.10
C GLU A 20 15.55 -15.50 5.71
N VAL A 21 14.48 -15.16 4.99
CA VAL A 21 14.23 -15.63 3.63
C VAL A 21 14.01 -14.44 2.71
N LEU A 22 14.77 -14.38 1.62
CA LEU A 22 14.61 -13.39 0.56
C LEU A 22 14.51 -14.11 -0.78
N LEU A 23 13.41 -13.89 -1.50
CA LEU A 23 13.16 -14.48 -2.81
C LEU A 23 12.81 -13.40 -3.84
N LEU A 24 13.56 -13.39 -4.94
CA LEU A 24 13.18 -12.66 -6.16
C LEU A 24 12.70 -13.68 -7.20
N LYS A 25 11.45 -13.58 -7.61
CA LYS A 25 10.82 -14.48 -8.58
C LYS A 25 10.50 -13.69 -9.86
N PRO A 26 10.85 -14.17 -11.06
CA PRO A 26 10.39 -13.51 -12.29
C PRO A 26 8.87 -13.53 -12.44
N VAL A 27 8.24 -14.63 -12.00
CA VAL A 27 6.79 -14.82 -12.03
C VAL A 27 6.31 -15.65 -10.83
N THR A 28 5.13 -15.33 -10.34
CA THR A 28 4.42 -16.10 -9.31
C THR A 28 2.91 -16.03 -9.51
N THR A 29 2.13 -16.83 -8.79
CA THR A 29 0.67 -16.64 -8.70
C THR A 29 0.34 -15.37 -7.90
N SER A 30 0.89 -15.25 -6.69
CA SER A 30 0.77 -14.10 -5.80
C SER A 30 1.91 -14.10 -4.78
N THR A 31 2.60 -12.98 -4.59
CA THR A 31 3.65 -12.88 -3.56
C THR A 31 3.08 -13.04 -2.15
N ASN A 32 1.80 -12.69 -1.92
CA ASN A 32 1.14 -12.93 -0.63
C ASN A 32 0.98 -14.43 -0.34
N ASP A 33 0.74 -15.25 -1.36
CA ASP A 33 0.63 -16.70 -1.18
C ASP A 33 1.99 -17.34 -0.93
N ASP A 34 3.02 -16.88 -1.65
CA ASP A 34 4.40 -17.30 -1.41
C ASP A 34 4.81 -17.03 0.06
N VAL A 35 4.54 -15.82 0.57
CA VAL A 35 4.83 -15.48 1.98
C VAL A 35 4.02 -16.34 2.94
N ARG A 36 2.73 -16.59 2.67
CA ARG A 36 1.88 -17.45 3.51
C ARG A 36 2.43 -18.85 3.64
N GLU A 37 2.83 -19.47 2.53
CA GLU A 37 3.43 -20.81 2.51
C GLU A 37 4.76 -20.86 3.28
N ILE A 38 5.58 -19.81 3.18
CA ILE A 38 6.84 -19.71 3.91
C ILE A 38 6.59 -19.53 5.42
N ALA A 39 5.62 -18.69 5.79
CA ALA A 39 5.24 -18.46 7.19
C ALA A 39 4.73 -19.75 7.87
N GLN A 40 3.97 -20.57 7.15
CA GLN A 40 3.49 -21.88 7.65
C GLN A 40 4.62 -22.86 7.98
N LYS A 41 5.84 -22.63 7.45
CA LYS A 41 7.04 -23.42 7.76
C LYS A 41 7.79 -22.89 8.99
N GLY A 42 7.26 -21.89 9.69
CA GLY A 42 7.82 -21.33 10.91
C GLY A 42 8.77 -20.15 10.72
N ILE A 43 9.03 -19.72 9.48
CA ILE A 43 9.86 -18.55 9.18
C ILE A 43 9.14 -17.28 9.65
N GLN A 44 9.85 -16.43 10.41
CA GLN A 44 9.26 -15.24 11.03
C GLN A 44 9.56 -13.95 10.26
N SER A 45 10.65 -13.93 9.48
CA SER A 45 11.02 -12.81 8.62
C SER A 45 11.27 -13.25 7.19
N VAL A 46 10.44 -12.76 6.26
CA VAL A 46 10.49 -13.14 4.84
C VAL A 46 10.16 -11.96 3.95
N LEU A 47 10.88 -11.85 2.84
CA LEU A 47 10.60 -10.93 1.74
C LEU A 47 10.50 -11.73 0.44
N VAL A 48 9.34 -11.65 -0.23
CA VAL A 48 9.16 -12.17 -1.59
C VAL A 48 8.87 -11.01 -2.50
N CYS A 49 9.64 -10.86 -3.57
CA CYS A 49 9.32 -9.92 -4.64
C CYS A 49 9.14 -10.67 -5.97
N SER A 50 8.30 -10.11 -6.83
CA SER A 50 8.11 -10.57 -8.20
C SER A 50 8.01 -9.42 -9.17
N THR A 51 8.43 -9.66 -10.42
CA THR A 51 8.22 -8.73 -11.53
C THR A 51 6.87 -8.92 -12.22
N ARG A 52 6.18 -10.04 -11.99
CA ARG A 52 4.86 -10.37 -12.57
C ARG A 52 4.05 -11.29 -11.65
N GLN A 53 2.72 -11.13 -11.62
CA GLN A 53 1.83 -12.10 -11.00
C GLN A 53 0.75 -12.60 -11.96
N THR A 54 0.39 -13.88 -11.89
CA THR A 54 -0.68 -14.45 -12.73
C THR A 54 -2.05 -14.42 -12.04
N GLN A 55 -2.09 -14.31 -10.71
CA GLN A 55 -3.31 -14.27 -9.88
C GLN A 55 -3.20 -13.22 -8.78
N GLY A 56 -2.78 -12.00 -9.15
CA GLY A 56 -2.66 -10.92 -8.20
C GLY A 56 -3.97 -10.56 -7.52
N ARG A 57 -3.91 -10.27 -6.21
CA ARG A 57 -5.08 -9.97 -5.38
C ARG A 57 -5.05 -8.54 -4.87
N GLY A 58 -6.21 -7.90 -4.89
CA GLY A 58 -6.52 -6.68 -4.15
C GLY A 58 -7.50 -6.97 -3.01
N GLN A 59 -7.93 -5.91 -2.32
CA GLN A 59 -8.94 -6.04 -1.26
C GLN A 59 -10.28 -6.55 -1.82
N ARG A 60 -11.08 -7.17 -0.94
CA ARG A 60 -12.42 -7.70 -1.25
C ARG A 60 -12.41 -8.65 -2.45
N GLN A 61 -11.37 -9.48 -2.57
CA GLN A 61 -11.20 -10.47 -3.64
C GLN A 61 -11.16 -9.88 -5.06
N ARG A 62 -10.91 -8.57 -5.20
CA ARG A 62 -10.69 -7.97 -6.53
C ARG A 62 -9.37 -8.45 -7.10
N GLN A 63 -9.33 -8.60 -8.42
CA GLN A 63 -8.09 -8.90 -9.12
C GLN A 63 -7.17 -7.68 -9.15
N TRP A 64 -5.88 -7.89 -8.88
CA TRP A 64 -4.83 -6.90 -9.08
C TRP A 64 -4.06 -7.26 -10.36
N VAL A 65 -4.22 -6.44 -11.40
CA VAL A 65 -3.55 -6.63 -12.69
C VAL A 65 -2.06 -6.42 -12.50
N SER A 66 -1.28 -7.47 -12.80
CA SER A 66 0.11 -7.56 -12.38
C SER A 66 1.07 -7.86 -13.54
N PRO A 67 1.18 -7.00 -14.58
CA PRO A 67 2.05 -7.22 -15.72
C PRO A 67 3.53 -7.13 -15.34
N GLU A 68 4.39 -7.59 -16.25
CA GLU A 68 5.84 -7.52 -16.10
C GLU A 68 6.36 -6.08 -16.02
N GLY A 69 7.48 -5.86 -15.33
CA GLY A 69 8.17 -4.57 -15.25
C GLY A 69 7.81 -3.71 -14.04
N ASN A 70 6.86 -4.15 -13.22
CA ASN A 70 6.43 -3.47 -11.99
C ASN A 70 6.98 -4.16 -10.74
N ILE A 71 6.67 -3.64 -9.55
CA ILE A 71 7.06 -4.26 -8.28
C ILE A 71 5.84 -4.88 -7.62
N TYR A 72 5.91 -6.19 -7.35
CA TYR A 72 4.98 -6.87 -6.45
C TYR A 72 5.81 -7.45 -5.32
N LEU A 73 5.54 -7.02 -4.11
CA LEU A 73 6.34 -7.32 -2.94
C LEU A 73 5.42 -7.75 -1.80
N SER A 74 5.79 -8.83 -1.11
CA SER A 74 5.12 -9.22 0.11
C SER A 74 6.10 -9.56 1.23
N THR A 75 5.74 -9.22 2.45
CA THR A 75 6.51 -9.53 3.67
C THR A 75 5.60 -9.88 4.83
N LEU A 76 6.13 -10.58 5.83
CA LEU A 76 5.51 -10.64 7.15
C LEU A 76 5.75 -9.34 7.91
N LEU A 77 4.77 -8.96 8.72
CA LEU A 77 4.90 -7.89 9.71
C LEU A 77 4.29 -8.35 11.03
N GLN A 78 5.08 -8.24 12.09
CA GLN A 78 4.67 -8.51 13.46
C GLN A 78 4.39 -7.18 14.17
N THR A 79 3.24 -7.07 14.83
CA THR A 79 2.83 -5.91 15.62
C THR A 79 2.77 -6.25 17.10
N LYS A 80 2.91 -5.25 17.98
CA LYS A 80 2.69 -5.42 19.43
C LYS A 80 1.25 -5.18 19.87
N THR A 81 0.47 -4.52 19.02
CA THR A 81 -0.96 -4.24 19.21
C THR A 81 -1.79 -5.05 18.20
N PRO A 82 -3.05 -5.36 18.51
CA PRO A 82 -3.93 -6.01 17.55
C PRO A 82 -4.05 -5.23 16.25
N ILE A 83 -3.97 -5.92 15.12
CA ILE A 83 -4.04 -5.32 13.78
C ILE A 83 -5.44 -4.75 13.54
N ASP A 84 -5.50 -3.53 13.03
CA ASP A 84 -6.72 -2.85 12.60
C ASP A 84 -6.48 -2.07 11.28
N GLY A 85 -7.50 -1.31 10.85
CA GLY A 85 -7.46 -0.55 9.58
C GLY A 85 -6.35 0.51 9.49
N ARG A 86 -5.80 0.99 10.62
CA ARG A 86 -4.74 2.00 10.64
C ARG A 86 -3.43 1.48 10.08
N LEU A 87 -3.19 0.16 10.12
CA LEU A 87 -1.94 -0.42 9.63
C LEU A 87 -1.70 -0.13 8.14
N ALA A 88 -2.74 -0.23 7.30
CA ALA A 88 -2.62 0.09 5.88
C ALA A 88 -2.31 1.59 5.64
N LEU A 89 -2.88 2.47 6.49
CA LEU A 89 -2.63 3.92 6.44
C LEU A 89 -1.19 4.23 6.84
N GLU A 90 -0.67 3.59 7.88
CA GLU A 90 0.73 3.74 8.30
C GLU A 90 1.70 3.23 7.24
N ILE A 91 1.41 2.09 6.61
CA ILE A 91 2.23 1.58 5.49
C ILE A 91 2.24 2.59 4.35
N ALA A 92 1.09 3.13 3.95
CA ALA A 92 1.01 4.14 2.89
C ALA A 92 1.85 5.38 3.23
N LEU A 93 1.72 5.90 4.45
CA LEU A 93 2.45 7.09 4.89
C LEU A 93 3.97 6.86 4.88
N ASN A 94 4.45 5.71 5.36
CA ASN A 94 5.88 5.43 5.37
C ASN A 94 6.43 5.20 3.95
N ILE A 95 5.63 4.60 3.05
CA ILE A 95 6.00 4.49 1.63
C ILE A 95 6.17 5.88 1.00
N LEU A 96 5.24 6.82 1.24
CA LEU A 96 5.35 8.19 0.71
C LEU A 96 6.61 8.94 1.20
N GLN A 97 7.20 8.54 2.31
CA GLN A 97 8.43 9.14 2.86
C GLN A 97 9.72 8.48 2.36
N MET A 98 9.63 7.49 1.47
CA MET A 98 10.78 6.82 0.89
C MET A 98 11.72 7.83 0.20
N PRO A 99 13.05 7.74 0.40
CA PRO A 99 14.02 8.63 -0.23
C PRO A 99 13.86 8.73 -1.75
N SER A 100 13.61 7.61 -2.43
CA SER A 100 13.45 7.57 -3.89
C SER A 100 12.17 8.25 -4.39
N LEU A 101 11.21 8.55 -3.51
CA LEU A 101 9.95 9.22 -3.85
C LEU A 101 9.94 10.70 -3.49
N GLN A 102 11.04 11.22 -2.92
CA GLN A 102 11.15 12.63 -2.57
C GLN A 102 10.99 13.53 -3.79
N GLY A 103 10.22 14.61 -3.64
CA GLY A 103 9.94 15.56 -4.72
C GLY A 103 8.75 15.18 -5.62
N LEU A 104 8.21 13.97 -5.49
CA LEU A 104 7.00 13.58 -6.21
C LEU A 104 5.74 14.10 -5.47
N ALA A 105 4.76 14.60 -6.23
CA ALA A 105 3.47 15.04 -5.70
C ALA A 105 2.53 13.83 -5.44
N LEU A 106 2.81 13.09 -4.37
CA LEU A 106 2.11 11.87 -4.01
C LEU A 106 1.03 12.11 -2.95
N GLN A 107 0.01 11.26 -3.00
CA GLN A 107 -1.14 11.29 -2.11
C GLN A 107 -1.47 9.87 -1.62
N VAL A 108 -2.33 9.78 -0.60
CA VAL A 108 -2.94 8.52 -0.16
C VAL A 108 -4.45 8.64 -0.33
N LYS A 109 -5.03 7.69 -1.08
CA LYS A 109 -6.48 7.54 -1.16
C LYS A 109 -6.90 6.43 -0.20
N TRP A 110 -7.76 6.79 0.76
CA TRP A 110 -8.23 5.86 1.77
C TRP A 110 -8.97 4.66 1.13
N PRO A 111 -8.78 3.42 1.62
CA PRO A 111 -7.95 3.05 2.79
C PRO A 111 -6.52 2.61 2.47
N ASN A 112 -6.19 2.35 1.21
CA ASN A 112 -5.01 1.54 0.88
C ASN A 112 -4.42 1.82 -0.52
N ASP A 113 -4.86 2.90 -1.17
CA ASP A 113 -4.40 3.28 -2.50
C ASP A 113 -3.27 4.30 -2.38
N LEU A 114 -2.12 3.96 -2.96
CA LEU A 114 -1.05 4.91 -3.21
C LEU A 114 -1.44 5.71 -4.45
N TYR A 115 -1.63 7.02 -4.28
CA TYR A 115 -2.36 7.87 -5.22
C TYR A 115 -1.58 9.11 -5.64
N SER A 116 -2.05 9.76 -6.69
CA SER A 116 -1.55 11.03 -7.21
C SER A 116 -2.71 11.76 -7.90
N ALA A 117 -2.50 13.02 -8.29
CA ALA A 117 -3.49 13.74 -9.10
C ALA A 117 -3.77 13.04 -10.46
N GLN A 118 -2.85 12.21 -10.95
CA GLN A 118 -2.99 11.47 -12.21
C GLN A 118 -3.65 10.09 -12.03
N GLY A 119 -3.83 9.62 -10.80
CA GLY A 119 -4.44 8.32 -10.51
C GLY A 119 -3.64 7.46 -9.52
N LYS A 120 -4.08 6.20 -9.41
CA LYS A 120 -3.46 5.20 -8.53
C LYS A 120 -2.17 4.66 -9.13
N TRP A 121 -1.07 4.81 -8.41
CA TRP A 121 0.25 4.27 -8.79
C TRP A 121 0.68 3.06 -7.96
N GLY A 122 -0.08 2.69 -6.95
CA GLY A 122 0.17 1.46 -6.20
C GLY A 122 -0.93 1.13 -5.23
N GLY A 123 -0.87 -0.06 -4.65
CA GLY A 123 -1.87 -0.54 -3.70
C GLY A 123 -1.27 -1.40 -2.61
N ILE A 124 -1.88 -1.33 -1.44
CA ILE A 124 -1.48 -2.10 -0.25
C ILE A 124 -2.57 -3.11 0.07
N LEU A 125 -2.18 -4.35 0.36
CA LEU A 125 -3.05 -5.42 0.81
C LEU A 125 -2.52 -5.97 2.14
N VAL A 126 -3.31 -5.85 3.20
CA VAL A 126 -3.01 -6.42 4.51
C VAL A 126 -3.88 -7.66 4.70
N GLU A 127 -3.25 -8.82 4.87
CA GLU A 127 -3.92 -10.09 5.17
C GLU A 127 -3.47 -10.59 6.55
N PRO A 128 -4.27 -10.40 7.62
CA PRO A 128 -3.95 -10.92 8.94
C PRO A 128 -3.81 -12.45 8.94
N LEU A 129 -2.74 -12.96 9.57
CA LEU A 129 -2.54 -14.37 9.90
C LEU A 129 -2.97 -14.67 11.34
N SER A 130 -2.83 -13.70 12.22
CA SER A 130 -3.30 -13.71 13.60
C SER A 130 -3.68 -12.28 14.03
N SER A 131 -4.03 -12.09 15.30
CA SER A 131 -4.30 -10.75 15.82
C SER A 131 -3.10 -9.81 15.77
N HIS A 132 -1.87 -10.34 15.74
CA HIS A 132 -0.64 -9.54 15.85
C HIS A 132 0.34 -9.77 14.68
N GLN A 133 -0.04 -10.57 13.68
CA GLN A 133 0.81 -10.84 12.52
C GLN A 133 -0.02 -10.75 11.24
N ALA A 134 0.52 -10.06 10.24
CA ALA A 134 -0.09 -9.96 8.92
C ALA A 134 0.95 -10.18 7.81
N ILE A 135 0.43 -10.61 6.67
CA ILE A 135 1.13 -10.52 5.39
C ILE A 135 0.79 -9.16 4.79
N ILE A 136 1.83 -8.40 4.47
CA ILE A 136 1.72 -7.11 3.82
C ILE A 136 2.14 -7.29 2.37
N GLY A 137 1.20 -7.11 1.45
CA GLY A 137 1.43 -7.05 0.02
C GLY A 137 1.42 -5.61 -0.47
N VAL A 138 2.39 -5.24 -1.31
CA VAL A 138 2.48 -3.93 -1.96
C VAL A 138 2.74 -4.13 -3.45
N GLY A 139 1.86 -3.57 -4.27
CA GLY A 139 2.04 -3.48 -5.72
C GLY A 139 2.32 -2.04 -6.12
N ILE A 140 3.42 -1.79 -6.83
CA ILE A 140 3.82 -0.47 -7.34
C ILE A 140 3.90 -0.50 -8.86
N ASN A 141 3.20 0.44 -9.50
CA ASN A 141 3.27 0.71 -10.92
C ASN A 141 4.51 1.56 -11.20
N ILE A 142 5.59 0.93 -11.63
CA ILE A 142 6.76 1.62 -12.17
C ILE A 142 6.45 2.13 -13.56
N ASN A 143 5.90 1.26 -14.40
CA ASN A 143 5.49 1.54 -15.77
C ASN A 143 3.96 1.61 -15.86
N GLN A 144 3.46 2.26 -16.91
CA GLN A 144 2.04 2.34 -17.16
C GLN A 144 1.42 0.95 -17.32
N ILE A 145 0.25 0.75 -16.70
CA ILE A 145 -0.56 -0.45 -16.92
C ILE A 145 -1.55 -0.13 -18.05
N GLU A 146 -1.36 -0.77 -19.20
CA GLU A 146 -2.30 -0.74 -20.31
C GLU A 146 -3.43 -1.75 -20.07
N ASP A 147 -4.41 -1.37 -19.24
CA ASP A 147 -5.63 -2.16 -19.06
C ASP A 147 -6.87 -1.27 -19.11
N THR A 148 -7.72 -1.53 -20.09
CA THR A 148 -8.96 -0.78 -20.36
C THR A 148 -10.11 -1.16 -19.42
N GLN A 149 -9.98 -2.20 -18.59
CA GLN A 149 -11.02 -2.69 -17.68
C GLN A 149 -10.87 -2.18 -16.24
N LEU A 150 -9.94 -1.27 -15.98
CA LEU A 150 -9.71 -0.74 -14.64
C LEU A 150 -10.85 0.17 -14.19
N ASP A 151 -11.29 -0.03 -12.95
CA ASP A 151 -12.45 0.66 -12.37
C ASP A 151 -12.14 2.07 -11.82
N GLN A 152 -10.91 2.54 -12.01
CA GLN A 152 -10.44 3.87 -11.66
C GLN A 152 -9.17 4.23 -12.44
N ALA A 153 -8.90 5.53 -12.55
CA ALA A 153 -7.66 6.03 -13.15
C ALA A 153 -6.41 5.49 -12.42
N THR A 154 -5.44 5.02 -13.19
CA THR A 154 -4.13 4.59 -12.74
C THR A 154 -3.05 5.50 -13.31
N SER A 155 -1.94 5.58 -12.59
CA SER A 155 -0.70 6.22 -13.04
C SER A 155 0.49 5.33 -12.71
N SER A 156 1.69 5.75 -13.09
CA SER A 156 2.94 5.07 -12.75
C SER A 156 3.99 6.04 -12.21
N LEU A 157 5.00 5.53 -11.51
CA LEU A 157 6.10 6.36 -11.03
C LEU A 157 6.88 7.04 -12.17
N GLU A 158 7.01 6.37 -13.33
CA GLU A 158 7.58 6.98 -14.53
C GLU A 158 6.80 8.21 -14.98
N GLN A 159 5.48 8.12 -15.09
CA GLN A 159 4.60 9.26 -15.46
C GLN A 159 4.64 10.39 -14.44
N LEU A 160 4.95 10.07 -13.19
CA LEU A 160 5.07 11.03 -12.10
C LEU A 160 6.45 11.70 -12.04
N GLY A 161 7.39 11.32 -12.91
CA GLY A 161 8.69 11.96 -13.04
C GLY A 161 9.87 11.16 -12.49
N LEU A 162 9.65 9.92 -12.04
CA LEU A 162 10.72 9.02 -11.60
C LEU A 162 11.28 8.24 -12.80
N ALA A 163 11.95 8.96 -13.71
CA ALA A 163 12.64 8.35 -14.85
C ALA A 163 13.79 7.46 -14.35
N GLN A 164 13.91 6.24 -14.87
CA GLN A 164 14.94 5.25 -14.49
C GLN A 164 14.89 4.81 -13.02
N ALA A 165 13.70 4.52 -12.51
CA ALA A 165 13.53 3.95 -11.19
C ALA A 165 14.46 2.73 -10.97
N GLU A 166 15.39 2.84 -9.99
CA GLU A 166 16.21 1.72 -9.55
C GLU A 166 15.33 0.71 -8.81
N ARG A 167 14.70 -0.21 -9.55
CA ARG A 167 13.72 -1.17 -9.03
C ARG A 167 14.19 -1.89 -7.77
N ILE A 168 15.45 -2.30 -7.73
CA ILE A 168 16.04 -3.00 -6.57
C ILE A 168 16.15 -2.07 -5.34
N ARG A 169 16.51 -0.81 -5.54
CA ARG A 169 16.52 0.19 -4.45
C ARG A 169 15.11 0.45 -3.94
N LEU A 170 14.12 0.58 -4.83
CA LEU A 170 12.72 0.72 -4.45
C LEU A 170 12.21 -0.49 -3.66
N MET A 171 12.54 -1.72 -4.06
CA MET A 171 12.19 -2.92 -3.30
C MET A 171 12.77 -2.89 -1.88
N ALA A 172 14.03 -2.46 -1.72
CA ALA A 172 14.66 -2.32 -0.42
C ALA A 172 13.95 -1.25 0.44
N GLU A 173 13.74 -0.06 -0.11
CA GLU A 173 13.08 1.04 0.58
C GLU A 173 11.62 0.72 0.95
N LEU A 174 10.88 0.01 0.09
CA LEU A 174 9.53 -0.48 0.39
C LEU A 174 9.52 -1.42 1.58
N TYR A 175 10.43 -2.39 1.61
CA TYR A 175 10.54 -3.32 2.74
C TYR A 175 10.85 -2.57 4.04
N LEU A 176 11.82 -1.66 4.02
CA LEU A 176 12.17 -0.83 5.18
C LEU A 176 11.00 0.06 5.63
N ALA A 177 10.27 0.67 4.70
CA ALA A 177 9.09 1.48 4.98
C ALA A 177 7.98 0.66 5.65
N ILE A 178 7.77 -0.60 5.24
CA ILE A 178 6.81 -1.51 5.88
C ILE A 178 7.24 -1.84 7.32
N GLN A 179 8.51 -2.14 7.56
CA GLN A 179 9.02 -2.39 8.91
C GLN A 179 8.86 -1.15 9.81
N GLN A 180 9.19 0.03 9.28
CA GLN A 180 9.03 1.30 9.99
C GLN A 180 7.54 1.61 10.28
N ALA A 181 6.63 1.29 9.37
CA ALA A 181 5.20 1.40 9.60
C ALA A 181 4.72 0.52 10.75
N GLY A 182 5.28 -0.69 10.89
CA GLY A 182 5.01 -1.56 12.05
C GLY A 182 5.44 -0.94 13.38
N LEU A 183 6.54 -0.18 13.39
CA LEU A 183 6.97 0.58 14.57
C LEU A 183 6.03 1.74 14.88
N TRP A 184 5.62 2.53 13.87
CA TRP A 184 4.62 3.60 14.07
C TRP A 184 3.30 3.06 14.59
N PHE A 185 2.81 1.97 13.99
CA PHE A 185 1.58 1.31 14.41
C PHE A 185 1.65 0.79 15.86
N THR A 186 2.79 0.19 16.23
CA THR A 186 3.07 -0.26 17.61
C THR A 186 3.06 0.89 18.61
N HIS A 187 3.47 2.10 18.21
CA HIS A 187 3.38 3.31 19.03
C HIS A 187 2.04 4.06 18.82
N ASN A 188 0.97 3.29 18.61
CA ASN A 188 -0.41 3.74 18.48
C ASN A 188 -0.69 4.68 17.30
N SER A 189 0.16 4.70 16.27
CA SER A 189 -0.04 5.57 15.10
C SER A 189 -0.19 7.04 15.51
N ALA A 190 0.73 7.54 16.34
CA ALA A 190 0.61 8.88 16.92
C ALA A 190 0.41 9.97 15.83
N ASN A 191 -0.58 10.83 16.05
CA ASN A 191 -1.00 11.90 15.14
C ASN A 191 -1.35 11.41 13.72
N LEU A 192 -1.91 10.20 13.60
CA LEU A 192 -2.28 9.59 12.32
C LEU A 192 -3.16 10.51 11.48
N ALA A 193 -4.17 11.15 12.08
CA ALA A 193 -5.09 12.03 11.35
C ALA A 193 -4.33 13.19 10.71
N SER A 194 -3.48 13.88 11.46
CA SER A 194 -2.69 15.01 10.95
C SER A 194 -1.77 14.59 9.81
N ARG A 195 -1.03 13.48 10.00
CA ARG A 195 -0.10 12.95 8.98
C ARG A 195 -0.82 12.49 7.72
N PHE A 196 -1.93 11.77 7.87
CA PHE A 196 -2.72 11.28 6.74
C PHE A 196 -3.39 12.42 5.99
N ASN A 197 -4.08 13.32 6.70
CA ASN A 197 -4.87 14.39 6.09
C ASN A 197 -3.98 15.38 5.31
N HIS A 198 -2.69 15.49 5.66
CA HIS A 198 -1.72 16.25 4.87
C HIS A 198 -1.50 15.68 3.46
N TYR A 199 -1.49 14.34 3.32
CA TYR A 199 -1.27 13.64 2.05
C TYR A 199 -2.57 13.08 1.44
N ALA A 200 -3.72 13.32 2.06
CA ALA A 200 -4.95 12.66 1.67
C ALA A 200 -5.46 13.15 0.29
N ALA A 201 -5.76 12.19 -0.58
CA ALA A 201 -6.46 12.48 -1.82
C ALA A 201 -7.89 12.97 -1.51
N PHE A 202 -8.38 13.91 -2.32
CA PHE A 202 -9.74 14.45 -2.27
C PHE A 202 -10.09 15.28 -1.02
N MET A 203 -9.10 15.73 -0.23
CA MET A 203 -9.36 16.61 0.92
C MET A 203 -10.18 17.83 0.53
N GLN A 204 -11.26 18.08 1.27
CA GLN A 204 -12.20 19.19 1.05
C GLN A 204 -12.90 19.16 -0.33
N GLN A 205 -12.97 17.99 -0.97
CA GLN A 205 -13.68 17.81 -2.24
C GLN A 205 -14.99 17.04 -2.04
N GLN A 206 -15.90 17.20 -2.99
CA GLN A 206 -17.12 16.41 -3.07
C GLN A 206 -16.78 14.97 -3.45
N VAL A 207 -17.25 14.02 -2.65
CA VAL A 207 -16.97 12.60 -2.79
C VAL A 207 -18.23 11.77 -2.64
N GLU A 208 -18.13 10.53 -3.11
CA GLU A 208 -19.04 9.46 -2.78
C GLU A 208 -18.32 8.41 -1.93
N PHE A 209 -18.98 7.95 -0.87
CA PHE A 209 -18.48 6.92 0.00
C PHE A 209 -19.43 5.72 0.00
N GLU A 210 -18.98 4.61 -0.58
CA GLU A 210 -19.75 3.36 -0.63
C GLU A 210 -19.45 2.53 0.62
N HIS A 211 -20.43 2.33 1.49
CA HIS A 211 -20.34 1.56 2.74
C HIS A 211 -21.42 0.48 2.80
N MET A 212 -21.40 -0.37 3.84
CA MET A 212 -22.32 -1.52 3.92
C MET A 212 -23.81 -1.17 3.91
N LYS A 213 -24.17 0.06 4.29
CA LYS A 213 -25.58 0.51 4.34
C LYS A 213 -26.03 1.24 3.06
N GLY A 214 -25.13 1.45 2.10
CA GLY A 214 -25.42 2.19 0.87
C GLY A 214 -24.32 3.20 0.52
N LEU A 215 -24.75 4.32 -0.03
CA LEU A 215 -23.88 5.40 -0.50
C LEU A 215 -24.13 6.65 0.35
N SER A 216 -23.06 7.27 0.87
CA SER A 216 -23.10 8.62 1.43
C SER A 216 -22.37 9.57 0.48
N GLN A 217 -22.95 10.75 0.26
CA GLN A 217 -22.37 11.81 -0.56
C GLN A 217 -22.14 13.05 0.29
N GLY A 218 -21.01 13.74 0.08
CA GLY A 218 -20.65 14.89 0.88
C GLY A 218 -19.22 15.37 0.65
N ILE A 219 -18.74 16.24 1.52
CA ILE A 219 -17.36 16.75 1.47
C ILE A 219 -16.47 15.84 2.32
N PHE A 220 -15.37 15.35 1.75
CA PHE A 220 -14.38 14.59 2.50
C PHE A 220 -13.56 15.51 3.42
N LEU A 221 -13.69 15.30 4.73
CA LEU A 221 -13.00 16.09 5.74
C LEU A 221 -11.67 15.46 6.21
N GLY A 222 -11.31 14.29 5.68
CA GLY A 222 -10.15 13.52 6.12
C GLY A 222 -10.53 12.34 7.02
N ILE A 223 -9.58 11.88 7.82
CA ILE A 223 -9.77 10.83 8.82
C ILE A 223 -9.57 11.35 10.25
N GLN A 224 -10.05 10.58 11.23
CA GLN A 224 -9.71 10.69 12.65
C GLN A 224 -8.51 9.79 13.01
N ASP A 225 -7.95 9.93 14.23
CA ASP A 225 -6.75 9.18 14.67
C ASP A 225 -7.00 7.67 14.82
N ASP A 226 -8.26 7.26 14.93
CA ASP A 226 -8.68 5.86 14.87
C ASP A 226 -8.77 5.30 13.42
N GLY A 227 -8.52 6.14 12.41
CA GLY A 227 -8.60 5.79 11.00
C GLY A 227 -9.97 6.00 10.35
N ALA A 228 -10.98 6.50 11.10
CA ALA A 228 -12.33 6.69 10.58
C ALA A 228 -12.42 7.87 9.61
N VAL A 229 -12.89 7.61 8.40
CA VAL A 229 -13.21 8.62 7.38
C VAL A 229 -14.35 9.51 7.86
N GLN A 230 -14.19 10.83 7.71
CA GLN A 230 -15.20 11.84 8.03
C GLN A 230 -15.75 12.45 6.75
N ILE A 231 -17.07 12.35 6.56
CA ILE A 231 -17.79 12.96 5.44
C ILE A 231 -18.80 13.96 5.98
N GLN A 232 -18.74 15.22 5.53
CA GLN A 232 -19.79 16.19 5.77
C GLN A 232 -20.94 15.96 4.79
N THR A 233 -22.04 15.38 5.26
CA THR A 233 -23.28 15.17 4.50
C THR A 233 -24.29 16.28 4.79
N ALA A 234 -25.44 16.23 4.13
CA ALA A 234 -26.57 17.12 4.41
C ALA A 234 -27.14 16.95 5.83
N ASN A 235 -26.91 15.80 6.47
CA ASN A 235 -27.42 15.48 7.80
C ASN A 235 -26.38 15.73 8.92
N GLY A 236 -25.18 16.20 8.59
CA GLY A 236 -24.08 16.40 9.53
C GLY A 236 -22.81 15.64 9.13
N VAL A 237 -21.85 15.53 10.05
CA VAL A 237 -20.64 14.75 9.83
C VAL A 237 -20.90 13.28 10.16
N GLU A 238 -20.62 12.40 9.20
CA GLU A 238 -20.72 10.95 9.34
C GLU A 238 -19.32 10.31 9.35
N SER A 239 -19.12 9.32 10.24
CA SER A 239 -17.84 8.61 10.40
C SER A 239 -17.92 7.17 9.87
N PHE A 240 -16.91 6.73 9.12
CA PHE A 240 -16.86 5.40 8.51
C PHE A 240 -15.52 4.69 8.70
N TYR A 241 -15.57 3.42 9.11
CA TYR A 241 -14.37 2.56 9.28
C TYR A 241 -14.15 1.60 8.11
N GLN A 242 -15.17 1.40 7.27
CA GLN A 242 -15.14 0.46 6.14
C GLN A 242 -15.95 1.03 4.99
N GLY A 243 -15.38 1.01 3.78
CA GLY A 243 -16.06 1.48 2.59
C GLY A 243 -15.13 1.66 1.41
N ARG A 244 -15.56 2.44 0.43
CA ARG A 244 -14.76 2.86 -0.72
C ARG A 244 -15.01 4.33 -0.97
N LEU A 245 -13.95 5.12 -0.93
CA LEU A 245 -13.96 6.53 -1.27
C LEU A 245 -13.77 6.72 -2.79
N ARG A 246 -14.64 7.51 -3.43
CA ARG A 246 -14.50 7.91 -4.84
C ARG A 246 -14.70 9.42 -4.96
N PRO A 247 -13.93 10.11 -5.82
CA PRO A 247 -14.24 11.49 -6.17
C PRO A 247 -15.57 11.52 -6.91
N MET A 248 -16.38 12.56 -6.66
CA MET A 248 -17.55 12.81 -7.48
C MET A 248 -17.08 13.54 -8.74
N ILE A 249 -17.11 12.86 -9.89
CA ILE A 249 -16.76 13.51 -11.16
C ILE A 249 -17.96 14.40 -11.53
N PRO A 250 -17.77 15.73 -11.71
CA PRO A 250 -18.85 16.56 -12.19
C PRO A 250 -19.30 16.06 -13.57
N VAL A 251 -20.60 15.86 -13.73
CA VAL A 251 -21.25 15.57 -15.02
C VAL A 251 -21.11 16.76 -15.96
#